data_AF-A0A1B9NW43-F1
#
_entry.id   AF-A0A1B9NW43-F1
#
_cell.length_a   1.000
_cell.length_b   1.000
_cell.length_c   1.000
_cell.angle_alpha   90.00
_cell.angle_beta   90.00
_cell.angle_gamma   90.00
#
_symmetry.space_group_name_H-M   'P 1'
#
loop_
_entity.id
_entity.type
_entity.pdbx_description
1 polymer ?
#
loop_
_entity_poly.entity_id
_entity_poly.type
_entity_poly.pdbx_seq_one_letter_code
_entity_poly.pdbx_strand_id
1 'polypeptide(L)'
;MQIFSSSIIGIIIGAMSVYFTAYLKEKGKSRALQENINDLEDEKQSIISKYQKDIEDVKKAHQLDIEKRKHQYESKKSQYYQFMQEIDEFNGCLARTLSDDLSQIMLKFYEYASGVSSASKNALTVEFNQRARTAVENVKTQEMKLFSRLNAFKLSTNNEIITLLEEMMGDIQKSEKILVDILEYIGSPKFQISRNVPESILIISDSNRSNLANTKAKLMAALKYDLDEI
;
A
#
# COMPACT_ATOMS: atom_id res chain seq x y z
N MET A 1 25.80 58.82 -93.18
CA MET A 1 26.43 58.55 -91.86
C MET A 1 25.43 58.51 -90.70
N GLN A 2 24.36 59.31 -90.67
CA GLN A 2 23.41 59.34 -89.52
C GLN A 2 22.65 58.01 -89.24
N ILE A 3 22.39 57.18 -90.26
CA ILE A 3 21.62 55.92 -90.10
C ILE A 3 22.44 54.81 -89.40
N PHE A 4 23.76 54.80 -89.60
CA PHE A 4 24.67 53.85 -88.90
C PHE A 4 24.82 54.22 -87.42
N SER A 5 24.85 55.51 -87.10
CA SER A 5 24.91 56.00 -85.72
C SER A 5 23.64 55.64 -84.92
N SER A 6 22.45 55.76 -85.51
CA SER A 6 21.19 55.41 -84.81
C SER A 6 21.06 53.90 -84.57
N SER A 7 21.56 53.07 -85.48
CA SER A 7 21.50 51.60 -85.37
C SER A 7 22.43 51.08 -84.26
N ILE A 8 23.63 51.66 -84.11
CA ILE A 8 24.57 51.33 -83.03
C ILE A 8 24.01 51.73 -81.66
N ILE A 9 23.37 52.91 -81.57
CA ILE A 9 22.71 53.36 -80.33
C ILE A 9 21.58 52.41 -79.93
N GLY A 10 20.78 51.93 -80.89
CA GLY A 10 19.72 50.94 -80.63
C GLY A 10 20.25 49.61 -80.09
N ILE A 11 21.37 49.11 -80.60
CA ILE A 11 22.03 47.88 -80.11
C ILE A 11 22.56 48.06 -78.69
N ILE A 12 23.17 49.21 -78.38
CA ILE A 12 23.68 49.50 -77.03
C ILE A 12 22.54 49.62 -76.01
N ILE A 13 21.43 50.28 -76.38
CA ILE A 13 20.24 50.37 -75.54
C ILE A 13 19.60 48.98 -75.35
N GLY A 14 19.53 48.16 -76.40
CA GLY A 14 19.05 46.79 -76.32
C GLY A 14 19.92 45.90 -75.42
N ALA A 15 21.25 46.00 -75.55
CA ALA A 15 22.19 45.27 -74.70
C ALA A 15 22.09 45.71 -73.22
N MET A 16 21.97 47.02 -72.95
CA MET A 16 21.75 47.53 -71.60
C MET A 16 20.42 47.07 -71.02
N SER A 17 19.33 47.03 -71.80
CA SER A 17 18.03 46.59 -71.30
C SER A 17 18.03 45.09 -70.95
N VAL A 18 18.70 44.25 -71.75
CA VAL A 18 18.88 42.82 -71.47
C VAL A 18 19.75 42.60 -70.24
N TYR A 19 20.85 43.36 -70.09
CA TYR A 19 21.69 43.29 -68.90
C TYR A 19 20.93 43.71 -67.64
N PHE A 20 20.17 44.81 -67.70
CA PHE A 20 19.40 45.32 -66.57
C PHE A 20 18.29 44.35 -66.16
N THR A 21 17.60 43.74 -67.13
CA THR A 21 16.58 42.73 -66.85
C THR A 21 17.17 41.44 -66.27
N ALA A 22 18.33 40.99 -66.76
CA ALA A 22 19.05 39.85 -66.20
C ALA A 22 19.51 40.13 -64.75
N TYR A 23 20.11 41.29 -64.50
CA TYR A 23 20.55 41.71 -63.17
C TYR A 23 19.38 41.82 -62.18
N LEU A 24 18.26 42.43 -62.57
CA LEU A 24 17.06 42.50 -61.72
C LEU A 24 16.48 41.11 -61.42
N LYS A 25 16.47 40.20 -62.41
CA LYS A 25 16.01 38.82 -62.24
C LYS A 25 16.89 38.05 -61.26
N GLU A 26 18.21 38.22 -61.35
CA GLU A 26 19.17 37.53 -60.50
C GLU A 26 19.18 38.08 -59.07
N LYS A 27 19.08 39.41 -58.92
CA LYS A 27 18.88 40.06 -57.62
C LYS A 27 17.55 39.68 -56.98
N GLY A 28 16.48 39.58 -57.77
CA GLY A 28 15.16 39.09 -57.32
C GLY A 28 15.22 37.64 -56.84
N LYS A 29 15.89 36.76 -57.60
CA LYS A 29 16.14 35.37 -57.17
C LYS A 29 16.95 35.29 -55.88
N SER A 30 18.04 36.06 -55.77
CA SER A 30 18.89 36.07 -54.58
C SER A 30 18.11 36.50 -53.34
N ARG A 31 17.27 37.54 -53.46
CA ARG A 31 16.40 38.00 -52.37
C ARG A 31 15.35 36.96 -51.98
N ALA A 32 14.68 36.33 -52.95
CA ALA A 32 13.72 35.26 -52.70
C ALA A 32 14.39 34.03 -52.05
N LEU A 33 15.64 33.73 -52.41
CA LEU A 33 16.40 32.64 -51.83
C LEU A 33 16.77 32.93 -50.37
N GLN A 34 17.12 34.18 -50.06
CA GLN A 34 17.40 34.62 -48.69
C GLN A 34 16.14 34.61 -47.81
N GLU A 35 15.00 35.04 -48.34
CA GLU A 35 13.70 34.98 -47.66
C GLU A 35 13.30 33.52 -47.36
N ASN A 36 13.39 32.63 -48.35
CA ASN A 36 13.15 31.20 -48.14
C ASN A 36 14.08 30.57 -47.10
N ILE A 37 15.35 30.99 -47.03
CA ILE A 37 16.30 30.51 -46.01
C ILE A 37 15.85 30.95 -44.61
N ASN A 38 15.47 32.22 -44.46
CA ASN A 38 15.00 32.74 -43.17
C ASN A 38 13.71 32.03 -42.72
N ASP A 39 12.75 31.86 -43.62
CA ASP A 39 11.51 31.14 -43.33
C ASP A 39 11.78 29.69 -42.90
N LEU A 40 12.72 29.02 -43.56
CA LEU A 40 13.14 27.66 -43.22
C LEU A 40 13.85 27.59 -41.86
N GLU A 41 14.66 28.58 -41.51
CA GLU A 41 15.32 28.69 -40.21
C GLU A 41 14.29 28.93 -39.09
N ASP A 42 13.32 29.81 -39.31
CA ASP A 42 12.23 30.10 -38.38
C ASP A 42 11.34 28.87 -38.17
N GLU A 43 10.97 28.18 -39.25
CA GLU A 43 10.20 26.93 -39.16
C GLU A 43 10.99 25.86 -38.41
N LYS A 44 12.29 25.70 -38.71
CA LYS A 44 13.17 24.77 -37.99
C LYS A 44 13.23 25.10 -36.50
N GLN A 45 13.41 26.37 -36.14
CA GLN A 45 13.50 26.79 -34.74
C GLN A 45 12.16 26.59 -34.01
N SER A 46 11.05 26.88 -34.68
CA SER A 46 9.70 26.61 -34.18
C SER A 46 9.50 25.12 -33.91
N ILE A 47 9.85 24.25 -34.86
CA ILE A 47 9.79 22.80 -34.71
C ILE A 47 10.66 22.32 -33.53
N ILE A 48 11.91 22.79 -33.44
CA ILE A 48 12.82 22.44 -32.34
C ILE A 48 12.20 22.85 -30.99
N SER A 49 11.68 24.07 -30.88
CA SER A 49 11.09 24.57 -29.64
C SER A 49 9.86 23.76 -29.22
N LYS A 50 9.02 23.36 -30.19
CA LYS A 50 7.85 22.51 -29.97
C LYS A 50 8.25 21.15 -29.42
N TYR A 51 9.20 20.47 -30.08
CA TYR A 51 9.67 19.16 -29.62
C TYR A 51 10.40 19.23 -28.27
N GLN A 52 11.15 20.29 -28.00
CA GLN A 52 11.77 20.50 -26.69
C GLN A 52 10.71 20.60 -25.59
N LYS A 53 9.65 21.37 -25.84
CA LYS A 53 8.54 21.50 -24.91
C LYS A 53 7.82 20.16 -24.71
N ASP A 54 7.49 19.46 -25.80
CA ASP A 54 6.81 18.16 -25.73
C ASP A 54 7.65 17.14 -24.93
N ILE A 55 8.97 17.12 -25.12
CA ILE A 55 9.90 16.28 -24.34
C ILE A 55 9.90 16.68 -22.85
N GLU A 56 9.90 17.97 -22.54
CA GLU A 56 9.89 18.46 -21.17
C GLU A 56 8.57 18.10 -20.46
N ASP A 57 7.44 18.26 -21.16
CA ASP A 57 6.11 17.92 -20.64
C ASP A 57 5.99 16.41 -20.38
N VAL A 58 6.48 15.58 -21.30
CA VAL A 58 6.56 14.11 -21.11
C VAL A 58 7.46 13.75 -19.93
N LYS A 59 8.63 14.39 -19.79
CA LYS A 59 9.52 14.17 -18.63
C LYS A 59 8.86 14.53 -17.31
N LYS A 60 8.17 15.68 -17.25
CA LYS A 60 7.43 16.11 -16.06
C LYS A 60 6.31 15.14 -15.71
N ALA A 61 5.55 14.68 -16.71
CA ALA A 61 4.48 13.70 -16.51
C ALA A 61 5.04 12.37 -15.96
N HIS A 62 6.13 11.85 -16.53
CA HIS A 62 6.78 10.64 -16.02
C HIS A 62 7.35 10.81 -14.62
N GLN A 63 8.01 11.94 -14.33
CA GLN A 63 8.54 12.22 -12.99
C GLN A 63 7.42 12.24 -11.95
N LEU A 64 6.30 12.89 -12.28
CA LEU A 64 5.12 12.95 -11.42
C LEU A 64 4.49 11.56 -11.23
N ASP A 65 4.44 10.72 -12.27
CA ASP A 65 3.95 9.34 -12.16
C ASP A 65 4.84 8.49 -11.23
N ILE A 66 6.16 8.59 -11.39
CA ILE A 66 7.14 7.90 -10.53
C ILE A 66 6.98 8.34 -9.07
N GLU A 67 6.86 9.65 -8.81
CA GLU A 67 6.67 10.17 -7.45
C GLU A 67 5.34 9.70 -6.84
N LYS A 68 4.26 9.68 -7.63
CA LYS A 68 2.96 9.16 -7.19
C LYS A 68 3.05 7.69 -6.79
N ARG A 69 3.62 6.83 -7.66
CA ARG A 69 3.80 5.39 -7.37
C ARG A 69 4.67 5.18 -6.14
N LYS A 70 5.78 5.91 -6.02
CA LYS A 70 6.66 5.84 -4.84
C LYS A 70 5.91 6.20 -3.55
N HIS A 71 5.12 7.27 -3.57
CA HIS A 71 4.33 7.69 -2.42
C HIS A 71 3.24 6.66 -2.08
N GLN A 72 2.55 6.11 -3.09
CA GLN A 72 1.56 5.05 -2.91
C GLN A 72 2.17 3.80 -2.29
N TYR A 73 3.31 3.36 -2.82
CA TYR A 73 4.05 2.21 -2.31
C TYR A 73 4.44 2.40 -0.84
N GLU A 74 5.11 3.50 -0.48
CA GLU A 74 5.53 3.75 0.91
C GLU A 74 4.33 3.88 1.86
N SER A 75 3.25 4.53 1.42
CA SER A 75 2.04 4.65 2.22
C SER A 75 1.38 3.29 2.48
N LYS A 76 1.17 2.48 1.45
CA LYS A 76 0.58 1.13 1.56
C LYS A 76 1.46 0.20 2.38
N LYS A 77 2.77 0.18 2.10
CA LYS A 77 3.75 -0.60 2.85
C LYS A 77 3.70 -0.27 4.33
N SER A 78 3.75 1.02 4.69
CA SER A 78 3.68 1.45 6.08
C SER A 78 2.40 0.96 6.78
N GLN A 79 1.26 1.07 6.10
CA GLN A 79 0.00 0.52 6.61
C GLN A 79 0.14 -1.00 6.84
N TYR A 80 0.54 -1.78 5.83
CA TYR A 80 0.66 -3.25 5.94
C TYR A 80 1.58 -3.69 7.09
N TYR A 81 2.72 -3.03 7.27
CA TYR A 81 3.62 -3.32 8.38
C TYR A 81 2.99 -3.02 9.74
N GLN A 82 2.31 -1.87 9.89
CA GLN A 82 1.63 -1.53 11.14
C GLN A 82 0.56 -2.56 11.50
N PHE A 83 -0.23 -3.01 10.53
CA PHE A 83 -1.25 -4.03 10.78
C PHE A 83 -0.65 -5.35 11.21
N MET A 84 0.40 -5.81 10.53
CA MET A 84 1.08 -7.06 10.90
C MET A 84 1.68 -6.97 12.31
N GLN A 85 2.23 -5.82 12.67
CA GLN A 85 2.71 -5.57 14.03
C GLN A 85 1.56 -5.67 15.05
N GLU A 86 0.40 -5.08 14.78
CA GLU A 86 -0.75 -5.14 15.68
C GLU A 86 -1.30 -6.56 15.84
N ILE A 87 -1.26 -7.40 14.80
CA ILE A 87 -1.58 -8.83 14.90
C ILE A 87 -0.58 -9.53 15.83
N ASP A 88 0.71 -9.26 15.66
CA ASP A 88 1.75 -9.87 16.49
C ASP A 88 1.63 -9.40 17.95
N GLU A 89 1.27 -8.14 18.18
CA GLU A 89 0.93 -7.60 19.51
C GLU A 89 -0.30 -8.29 20.11
N PHE A 90 -1.35 -8.52 19.33
CA PHE A 90 -2.53 -9.29 19.76
C PHE A 90 -2.14 -10.71 20.17
N ASN A 91 -1.38 -11.43 19.34
CA ASN A 91 -0.90 -12.79 19.63
C ASN A 91 -0.01 -12.80 20.88
N GLY A 92 0.89 -11.83 21.02
CA GLY A 92 1.73 -11.67 22.20
C GLY A 92 0.91 -11.39 23.46
N CYS A 93 -0.15 -10.60 23.36
CA CYS A 93 -1.08 -10.37 24.47
C CYS A 93 -1.80 -11.66 24.86
N LEU A 94 -2.34 -12.40 23.90
CA LEU A 94 -3.04 -13.66 24.13
C LEU A 94 -2.12 -14.68 24.81
N ALA A 95 -0.90 -14.85 24.30
CA ALA A 95 0.08 -15.76 24.87
C ALA A 95 0.47 -15.36 26.30
N ARG A 96 0.69 -14.07 26.57
CA ARG A 96 1.00 -13.57 27.91
C ARG A 96 -0.16 -13.80 28.88
N THR A 97 -1.39 -13.51 28.46
CA THR A 97 -2.59 -13.72 29.27
C THR A 97 -2.79 -15.19 29.63
N LEU A 98 -2.59 -16.11 28.67
CA LEU A 98 -2.67 -17.54 28.93
C LEU A 98 -1.54 -18.05 29.83
N SER A 99 -0.30 -17.66 29.54
CA SER A 99 0.89 -18.13 30.26
C SER A 99 0.99 -17.54 31.66
N ASP A 100 0.95 -16.21 31.79
CA ASP A 100 1.33 -15.54 33.04
C ASP A 100 0.15 -15.41 33.99
N ASP A 101 -1.02 -14.99 33.51
CA ASP A 101 -2.16 -14.73 34.39
C ASP A 101 -2.91 -16.01 34.75
N LEU A 102 -3.19 -16.86 33.76
CA LEU A 102 -3.99 -18.06 33.95
C LEU A 102 -3.19 -19.24 34.50
N SER A 103 -1.96 -19.45 34.07
CA SER A 103 -1.16 -20.55 34.63
C SER A 103 -0.81 -20.31 36.10
N GLN A 104 -0.52 -19.06 36.49
CA GLN A 104 -0.22 -18.75 37.90
C GLN A 104 -1.42 -18.96 38.82
N ILE A 105 -2.63 -18.56 38.39
CA ILE A 105 -3.82 -18.79 39.23
C ILE A 105 -4.18 -20.28 39.28
N MET A 106 -3.99 -21.01 38.19
CA MET A 106 -4.14 -22.47 38.15
C MET A 106 -3.18 -23.17 39.11
N LEU A 107 -1.91 -22.76 39.17
CA LEU A 107 -0.94 -23.27 40.13
C LEU A 107 -1.39 -23.04 41.58
N LYS A 108 -1.89 -21.85 41.92
CA LYS A 108 -2.44 -21.57 43.26
C LYS A 108 -3.62 -22.47 43.61
N PHE A 109 -4.49 -22.78 42.64
CA PHE A 109 -5.58 -23.74 42.83
C PHE A 109 -5.08 -25.16 43.09
N TYR A 110 -4.02 -25.58 42.42
CA TYR A 110 -3.38 -26.89 42.67
C TYR A 110 -2.68 -26.95 44.03
N GLU A 111 -2.02 -25.88 44.46
CA GLU A 111 -1.40 -25.76 45.79
C GLU A 111 -2.45 -25.88 46.90
N TYR A 112 -3.60 -25.22 46.74
CA TYR A 112 -4.74 -25.38 47.65
C TYR A 112 -5.28 -26.82 47.66
N ALA A 113 -5.50 -27.41 46.48
CA ALA A 113 -5.99 -28.79 46.38
C ALA A 113 -5.02 -29.82 46.98
N SER A 114 -3.72 -29.50 47.00
CA SER A 114 -2.65 -30.34 47.58
C SER A 114 -2.41 -30.07 49.07
N GLY A 115 -3.13 -29.12 49.68
CA GLY A 115 -2.98 -28.75 51.09
C GLY A 115 -1.72 -27.95 51.42
N VAL A 116 -1.01 -27.44 50.39
CA VAL A 116 0.21 -26.64 50.55
C VAL A 116 -0.11 -25.17 50.84
N SER A 117 -1.22 -24.67 50.29
CA SER A 117 -1.64 -23.27 50.46
C SER A 117 -2.58 -23.09 51.64
N SER A 118 -2.37 -22.01 52.41
CA SER A 118 -3.28 -21.56 53.48
C SER A 118 -4.43 -20.68 52.96
N ALA A 119 -4.45 -20.37 51.66
CA ALA A 119 -5.51 -19.56 51.06
C ALA A 119 -6.86 -20.29 51.09
N SER A 120 -7.94 -19.55 51.36
CA SER A 120 -9.29 -20.12 51.31
C SER A 120 -9.75 -20.31 49.86
N LYS A 121 -10.57 -21.35 49.62
CA LYS A 121 -11.19 -21.61 48.30
C LYS A 121 -11.92 -20.39 47.75
N ASN A 122 -12.64 -19.66 48.60
CA ASN A 122 -13.38 -18.47 48.19
C ASN A 122 -12.44 -17.34 47.75
N ALA A 123 -11.33 -17.13 48.46
CA ALA A 123 -10.35 -16.11 48.07
C ALA A 123 -9.71 -16.43 46.71
N LEU A 124 -9.33 -17.69 46.47
CA LEU A 124 -8.77 -18.12 45.18
C LEU A 124 -9.79 -18.03 44.04
N THR A 125 -11.06 -18.33 44.30
CA THR A 125 -12.14 -18.20 43.31
C THR A 125 -12.38 -16.74 42.93
N VAL A 126 -12.36 -15.83 43.91
CA VAL A 126 -12.47 -14.39 43.66
C VAL A 126 -11.28 -13.87 42.85
N GLU A 127 -10.05 -14.27 43.22
CA GLU A 127 -8.84 -13.87 42.48
C GLU A 127 -8.86 -14.40 41.03
N PHE A 128 -9.32 -15.64 40.82
CA PHE A 128 -9.48 -16.21 39.46
C PHE A 128 -10.45 -15.41 38.63
N ASN A 129 -11.66 -15.14 39.15
CA ASN A 129 -12.68 -14.40 38.42
C ASN A 129 -12.19 -12.99 38.06
N GLN A 130 -11.45 -12.35 38.96
CA GLN A 130 -10.88 -11.03 38.69
C GLN A 130 -9.82 -11.08 37.57
N ARG A 131 -8.88 -12.03 37.62
CA ARG A 131 -7.86 -12.18 36.57
C ARG A 131 -8.46 -12.62 35.23
N ALA A 132 -9.41 -13.55 35.24
CA ALA A 132 -10.14 -14.00 34.06
C ALA A 132 -10.87 -12.83 33.39
N ARG A 133 -11.49 -11.94 34.17
CA ARG A 133 -12.12 -10.75 33.64
C ARG A 133 -11.11 -9.78 33.02
N THR A 134 -10.00 -9.50 33.71
CA THR A 134 -8.93 -8.63 33.17
C THR A 134 -8.33 -9.22 31.89
N ALA A 135 -8.14 -10.54 31.84
CA ALA A 135 -7.68 -11.26 30.66
C ALA A 135 -8.61 -11.03 29.45
N VAL A 136 -9.92 -11.20 29.64
CA VAL A 136 -10.92 -10.96 28.59
C VAL A 136 -10.94 -9.49 28.16
N GLU A 137 -10.90 -8.55 29.12
CA GLU A 137 -10.89 -7.11 28.83
C GLU A 137 -9.65 -6.69 28.00
N ASN A 138 -8.48 -7.27 28.31
CA ASN A 138 -7.25 -7.02 27.57
C ASN A 138 -7.33 -7.54 26.13
N VAL A 139 -7.78 -8.79 25.93
CA VAL A 139 -7.94 -9.39 24.60
C VAL A 139 -8.94 -8.60 23.76
N LYS A 140 -10.09 -8.24 24.34
CA LYS A 140 -11.13 -7.44 23.68
C LYS A 140 -10.65 -6.05 23.28
N THR A 141 -9.84 -5.41 24.12
CA THR A 141 -9.22 -4.11 23.80
C THR A 141 -8.31 -4.23 22.57
N GLN A 142 -7.53 -5.30 22.46
CA GLN A 142 -6.67 -5.53 21.30
C GLN A 142 -7.48 -5.88 20.04
N GLU A 143 -8.54 -6.68 20.18
CA GLU A 143 -9.48 -6.96 19.09
C GLU A 143 -10.11 -5.67 18.53
N MET A 144 -10.59 -4.77 19.39
CA MET A 144 -11.19 -3.50 18.96
C MET A 144 -10.19 -2.62 18.19
N LYS A 145 -8.91 -2.62 18.57
CA LYS A 145 -7.86 -1.91 17.82
C LYS A 145 -7.70 -2.49 16.41
N LEU A 146 -7.65 -3.83 16.30
CA LEU A 146 -7.55 -4.51 15.01
C LEU A 146 -8.77 -4.22 14.11
N PHE A 147 -9.98 -4.19 14.66
CA PHE A 147 -11.19 -3.79 13.91
C PHE A 147 -11.14 -2.35 13.40
N SER A 148 -10.71 -1.41 14.24
CA SER A 148 -10.57 -0.01 13.83
C SER A 148 -9.60 0.11 12.65
N ARG A 149 -8.53 -0.68 12.66
CA ARG A 149 -7.47 -0.67 11.65
C ARG A 149 -7.91 -1.34 10.37
N LEU A 150 -8.66 -2.43 10.46
CA LEU A 150 -9.30 -3.06 9.30
C LEU A 150 -10.15 -2.06 8.51
N ASN A 151 -10.93 -1.21 9.18
CA ASN A 151 -11.74 -0.21 8.49
C ASN A 151 -10.91 0.81 7.72
N ALA A 152 -9.70 1.12 8.20
CA ALA A 152 -8.77 1.97 7.46
C ALA A 152 -8.22 1.27 6.21
N PHE A 153 -7.91 -0.03 6.29
CA PHE A 153 -7.45 -0.81 5.13
C PHE A 153 -8.45 -0.88 3.99
N LYS A 154 -9.74 -1.05 4.32
CA LYS A 154 -10.80 -1.16 3.31
C LYS A 154 -10.83 -0.01 2.30
N LEU A 155 -10.24 1.14 2.63
CA LEU A 155 -10.15 2.31 1.75
C LEU A 155 -8.99 2.25 0.75
N SER A 156 -7.95 1.46 1.03
CA SER A 156 -6.68 1.46 0.29
C SER A 156 -6.27 0.10 -0.29
N THR A 157 -6.96 -0.98 0.08
CA THR A 157 -6.67 -2.36 -0.37
C THR A 157 -7.65 -2.90 -1.40
N ASN A 158 -7.21 -3.89 -2.17
CA ASN A 158 -8.06 -4.65 -3.08
C ASN A 158 -9.03 -5.59 -2.33
N ASN A 159 -10.04 -6.11 -3.05
CA ASN A 159 -11.09 -6.96 -2.48
C ASN A 159 -10.55 -8.28 -1.91
N GLU A 160 -9.52 -8.86 -2.50
CA GLU A 160 -8.92 -10.12 -2.01
C GLU A 160 -8.31 -9.93 -0.61
N ILE A 161 -7.54 -8.86 -0.44
CA ILE A 161 -6.97 -8.48 0.87
C ILE A 161 -8.11 -8.21 1.86
N ILE A 162 -9.17 -7.51 1.46
CA ILE A 162 -10.31 -7.24 2.33
C ILE A 162 -10.95 -8.54 2.83
N THR A 163 -11.19 -9.51 1.94
CA THR A 163 -11.76 -10.80 2.32
C THR A 163 -10.84 -11.56 3.29
N LEU A 164 -9.54 -11.61 3.01
CA LEU A 164 -8.57 -12.27 3.89
C LEU A 164 -8.48 -11.59 5.26
N LEU A 165 -8.57 -10.26 5.30
CA LEU A 165 -8.58 -9.51 6.54
C LEU A 165 -9.86 -9.78 7.36
N GLU A 166 -11.02 -9.88 6.71
CA GLU A 166 -12.29 -10.21 7.36
C GLU A 166 -12.29 -11.65 7.90
N GLU A 167 -11.77 -12.61 7.14
CA GLU A 167 -11.58 -14.00 7.59
C GLU A 167 -10.69 -14.04 8.85
N MET A 168 -9.57 -13.32 8.82
CA MET A 168 -8.65 -13.27 9.95
C MET A 168 -9.29 -12.65 11.19
N MET A 169 -10.13 -11.62 11.00
CA MET A 169 -10.90 -11.03 12.09
C MET A 169 -11.92 -12.00 12.68
N GLY A 170 -12.59 -12.79 11.84
CA GLY A 170 -13.49 -13.84 12.29
C GLY A 170 -12.76 -14.91 13.12
N ASP A 171 -11.57 -15.32 12.70
CA ASP A 171 -10.73 -16.27 13.43
C ASP A 171 -10.24 -15.68 14.78
N ILE A 172 -9.96 -14.37 14.84
CA ILE A 172 -9.62 -13.66 16.10
C ILE A 172 -10.81 -13.65 17.05
N GLN A 173 -12.00 -13.30 16.59
CA GLN A 173 -13.23 -13.32 17.40
C GLN A 173 -13.53 -14.71 17.93
N LYS A 174 -13.31 -15.73 17.10
CA LYS A 174 -13.43 -17.11 17.53
C LYS A 174 -12.39 -17.47 18.61
N SER A 175 -11.18 -16.92 18.55
CA SER A 175 -10.17 -17.09 19.61
C SER A 175 -10.58 -16.44 20.92
N GLU A 176 -11.16 -15.23 20.89
CA GLU A 176 -11.73 -14.57 22.07
C GLU A 176 -12.82 -15.44 22.69
N LYS A 177 -13.77 -15.92 21.87
CA LYS A 177 -14.86 -16.78 22.34
C LYS A 177 -14.33 -18.08 22.98
N ILE A 178 -13.34 -18.72 22.37
CA ILE A 178 -12.71 -19.93 22.93
C ILE A 178 -12.06 -19.62 24.29
N LEU A 179 -11.38 -18.48 24.42
CA LEU A 179 -10.81 -18.06 25.70
C LEU A 179 -11.91 -17.89 26.77
N VAL A 180 -13.01 -17.21 26.43
CA VAL A 180 -14.15 -17.05 27.35
C VAL A 180 -14.72 -18.41 27.75
N ASP A 181 -14.96 -19.31 26.79
CA ASP A 181 -15.49 -20.66 27.04
C ASP A 181 -14.55 -21.47 27.96
N ILE A 182 -13.23 -21.36 27.77
CA ILE A 182 -12.21 -22.00 28.64
C ILE A 182 -12.29 -21.42 30.05
N LEU A 183 -12.35 -20.10 30.19
CA LEU A 183 -12.39 -19.42 31.48
C LEU A 183 -13.66 -19.73 32.26
N GLU A 184 -14.82 -19.72 31.60
CA GLU A 184 -16.10 -20.12 32.19
C GLU A 184 -16.07 -21.59 32.62
N TYR A 185 -15.47 -22.47 31.81
CA TYR A 185 -15.33 -23.87 32.17
C TYR A 185 -14.43 -24.06 33.39
N ILE A 186 -13.27 -23.42 33.44
CA ILE A 186 -12.33 -23.48 34.59
C ILE A 186 -13.01 -22.96 35.86
N GLY A 187 -13.79 -21.88 35.75
CA GLY A 187 -14.58 -21.34 36.86
C GLY A 187 -15.75 -22.23 37.30
N SER A 188 -16.12 -23.25 36.50
CA SER A 188 -17.28 -24.10 36.78
C SER A 188 -16.97 -25.21 37.81
N PRO A 189 -18.00 -25.71 38.52
CA PRO A 189 -17.85 -26.88 39.38
C PRO A 189 -17.36 -28.14 38.64
N LYS A 190 -17.62 -28.24 37.32
CA LYS A 190 -17.23 -29.41 36.51
C LYS A 190 -15.72 -29.54 36.38
N PHE A 191 -15.00 -28.42 36.29
CA PHE A 191 -13.55 -28.42 36.24
C PHE A 191 -12.90 -28.94 37.53
N GLN A 192 -13.58 -28.78 38.68
CA GLN A 192 -13.09 -29.31 39.96
C GLN A 192 -13.04 -30.85 39.97
N ILE A 193 -13.83 -31.50 39.11
CA ILE A 193 -13.94 -32.96 38.99
C ILE A 193 -12.99 -33.48 37.89
N SER A 194 -13.04 -32.89 36.69
CA SER A 194 -12.25 -33.38 35.54
C SER A 194 -10.81 -32.88 35.53
N ARG A 195 -10.57 -31.66 36.06
CA ARG A 195 -9.31 -30.90 36.00
C ARG A 195 -8.70 -30.75 34.61
N ASN A 196 -9.48 -31.05 33.57
CA ASN A 196 -9.09 -31.01 32.18
C ASN A 196 -10.15 -30.23 31.39
N VAL A 197 -9.69 -29.34 30.51
CA VAL A 197 -10.56 -28.66 29.55
C VAL A 197 -11.19 -29.72 28.63
N PRO A 198 -12.49 -29.59 28.25
CA PRO A 198 -13.14 -30.57 27.39
C PRO A 198 -12.44 -30.70 26.04
N GLU A 199 -12.30 -31.93 25.57
CA GLU A 199 -11.70 -32.25 24.26
C GLU A 199 -12.35 -31.46 23.11
N SER A 200 -13.67 -31.24 23.19
CA SER A 200 -14.41 -30.45 22.21
C SER A 200 -13.91 -29.01 22.09
N ILE A 201 -13.49 -28.39 23.19
CA ILE A 201 -12.93 -27.03 23.19
C ILE A 201 -11.51 -27.05 22.64
N LEU A 202 -10.72 -28.06 22.98
CA LEU A 202 -9.34 -28.22 22.49
C LEU A 202 -9.30 -28.41 20.96
N ILE A 203 -10.16 -29.27 20.41
CA ILE A 203 -10.27 -29.48 18.95
C ILE A 203 -10.65 -28.18 18.23
N ILE A 204 -11.60 -27.42 18.77
CA ILE A 204 -12.01 -26.13 18.19
C ILE A 204 -10.86 -25.12 18.26
N SER A 205 -10.10 -25.11 19.36
CA SER A 205 -8.91 -24.27 19.54
C SER A 205 -7.81 -24.57 18.52
N ASP A 206 -7.46 -25.85 18.35
CA ASP A 206 -6.42 -26.28 17.41
C ASP A 206 -6.81 -26.00 15.95
N SER A 207 -8.07 -26.28 15.60
CA SER A 207 -8.62 -25.92 14.29
C SER A 207 -8.55 -24.41 14.05
N ASN A 208 -8.92 -23.59 15.05
CA ASN A 208 -8.87 -22.14 14.92
C ASN A 208 -7.44 -21.63 14.76
N ARG A 209 -6.49 -22.18 15.52
CA ARG A 209 -5.07 -21.86 15.39
C ARG A 209 -4.54 -22.16 14.00
N SER A 210 -4.91 -23.31 13.44
CA SER A 210 -4.51 -23.69 12.07
C SER A 210 -5.11 -22.76 11.02
N ASN A 211 -6.39 -22.38 11.16
CA ASN A 211 -7.04 -21.44 10.26
C ASN A 211 -6.35 -20.08 10.29
N LEU A 212 -6.15 -19.52 11.48
CA LEU A 212 -5.49 -18.22 11.68
C LEU A 212 -4.08 -18.20 11.05
N ALA A 213 -3.30 -19.27 11.21
CA ALA A 213 -1.97 -19.39 10.61
C ALA A 213 -2.03 -19.42 9.08
N ASN A 214 -2.99 -20.15 8.51
CA ASN A 214 -3.19 -20.23 7.06
C ASN A 214 -3.65 -18.88 6.48
N THR A 215 -4.65 -18.26 7.11
CA THR A 215 -5.17 -16.94 6.71
C THR A 215 -4.08 -15.88 6.79
N LYS A 216 -3.25 -15.87 7.84
CA LYS A 216 -2.08 -14.98 7.95
C LYS A 216 -1.09 -15.19 6.81
N ALA A 217 -0.77 -16.44 6.46
CA ALA A 217 0.16 -16.74 5.38
C ALA A 217 -0.36 -16.27 4.01
N LYS A 218 -1.65 -16.52 3.71
CA LYS A 218 -2.31 -16.02 2.50
C LYS A 218 -2.33 -14.50 2.45
N LEU A 219 -2.69 -13.86 3.56
CA LEU A 219 -2.71 -12.41 3.67
C LEU A 219 -1.31 -11.83 3.40
N MET A 220 -0.25 -12.37 4.01
CA MET A 220 1.11 -11.91 3.73
C MET A 220 1.51 -12.04 2.26
N ALA A 221 1.08 -13.11 1.57
CA ALA A 221 1.33 -13.28 0.15
C ALA A 221 0.57 -12.24 -0.69
N ALA A 222 -0.71 -12.03 -0.41
CA ALA A 222 -1.55 -11.04 -1.10
C ALA A 222 -1.04 -9.61 -0.89
N LEU A 223 -0.62 -9.26 0.32
CA LEU A 223 -0.04 -7.95 0.64
C LEU A 223 1.26 -7.69 -0.12
N LYS A 224 2.13 -8.71 -0.25
CA LYS A 224 3.35 -8.59 -1.06
C LYS A 224 3.03 -8.39 -2.53
N TYR A 225 2.12 -9.19 -3.07
CA TYR A 225 1.69 -9.08 -4.46
C TYR A 225 1.11 -7.69 -4.77
N ASP A 226 0.24 -7.16 -3.89
CA ASP A 226 -0.33 -5.81 -4.07
C ASP A 226 0.72 -4.68 -4.02
N LEU A 227 1.83 -4.87 -3.30
CA LEU A 227 2.95 -3.93 -3.31
C LEU A 227 3.80 -4.04 -4.58
N ASP A 228 3.97 -5.24 -5.13
CA ASP A 228 4.76 -5.49 -6.34
C ASP A 228 4.08 -4.96 -7.62
N GLU A 229 2.77 -4.77 -7.60
CA GLU A 229 1.96 -4.26 -8.74
C GLU A 229 1.89 -2.71 -8.84
N ILE A 230 2.50 -1.96 -7.91
CA ILE A 230 2.51 -0.48 -7.89
C ILE A 230 3.63 0.08 -8.78
#